data_AF-A0A920B531-F1
#
_entry.id   AF-A0A920B531-F1
#
_cell.length_a   1.000
_cell.length_b   1.000
_cell.length_c   1.000
_cell.angle_alpha   90.00
_cell.angle_beta   90.00
_cell.angle_gamma   90.00
#
_symmetry.space_group_name_H-M   'P 1'
#
loop_
_entity.id
_entity.type
_entity.pdbx_description
1 polymer ?
#
loop_
_entity_poly.entity_id
_entity_poly.type
_entity_poly.pdbx_seq_one_letter_code
_entity_poly.pdbx_strand_id
1 'polypeptide(L)'
;MLNYLIEKNIIFEYEGYDINKQMINYCKNKFFNFNFYLNNSPINYCDVSIMSGTYNYAVTDNIESWESYVIHNLSECLKKSRLGIAFNLQFEKKRNIRNNIYYTNVQYMFSLLKRYFIKIEKYYTYASSKDIYFLIYKN
;
A
#
# COMPACT_ATOMS: atom_id res chain seq x y z
N MET A 1 -3.75 2.52 11.33
CA MET A 1 -5.08 2.62 10.66
C MET A 1 -6.19 2.06 11.53
N LEU A 2 -6.18 0.76 11.88
CA LEU A 2 -7.25 0.14 12.66
C LEU A 2 -7.60 0.90 13.96
N ASN A 3 -6.61 1.17 14.82
CA ASN A 3 -6.83 1.97 16.04
C ASN A 3 -7.50 3.32 15.75
N TYR A 4 -7.05 4.02 14.71
CA TYR A 4 -7.63 5.31 14.34
C TYR A 4 -9.11 5.19 13.96
N LEU A 5 -9.50 4.15 13.21
CA LEU A 5 -10.90 3.92 12.86
C LEU A 5 -11.76 3.62 14.10
N ILE A 6 -11.23 2.83 15.03
CA ILE A 6 -11.88 2.53 16.32
C ILE A 6 -12.06 3.81 17.13
N GLU A 7 -10.99 4.59 17.31
CA GLU A 7 -10.99 5.85 18.06
C GLU A 7 -11.95 6.89 17.47
N LYS A 8 -12.18 6.85 16.14
CA LYS A 8 -13.13 7.74 15.45
C LYS A 8 -14.57 7.23 15.47
N ASN A 9 -14.87 6.10 16.12
CA ASN A 9 -16.19 5.48 16.16
C ASN A 9 -16.82 5.32 14.77
N ILE A 10 -16.00 5.00 13.77
CA ILE A 10 -16.47 4.71 12.42
C ILE A 10 -17.04 3.29 12.42
N ILE A 11 -18.14 3.07 11.71
CA ILE A 11 -18.67 1.71 11.46
C ILE A 11 -17.92 1.14 10.25
N PHE A 12 -17.19 0.05 10.43
CA PHE A 12 -16.40 -0.57 9.37
C PHE A 12 -16.18 -2.06 9.61
N GLU A 13 -15.88 -2.77 8.54
CA GLU A 13 -15.23 -4.08 8.57
C GLU A 13 -13.75 -3.92 8.27
N TYR A 14 -12.89 -4.74 8.88
CA TYR A 14 -11.45 -4.65 8.68
C TYR A 14 -10.79 -6.02 8.62
N GLU A 15 -9.91 -6.15 7.63
CA GLU A 15 -9.02 -7.28 7.47
C GLU A 15 -7.58 -6.77 7.31
N GLY A 16 -6.65 -7.37 8.03
CA GLY A 16 -5.22 -7.08 7.92
C GLY A 16 -4.47 -8.17 7.17
N TYR A 17 -3.54 -7.76 6.33
CA TYR A 17 -2.72 -8.65 5.51
C TYR A 17 -1.26 -8.27 5.64
N ASP A 18 -0.39 -9.27 5.77
CA ASP A 18 1.06 -9.11 5.82
C ASP A 18 1.70 -10.44 5.44
N ILE A 19 2.87 -10.40 4.80
CA ILE A 19 3.68 -11.58 4.49
C ILE A 19 4.50 -12.06 5.70
N ASN A 20 4.63 -11.23 6.73
CA ASN A 20 5.36 -11.56 7.95
C ASN A 20 4.44 -12.21 8.99
N LYS A 21 4.66 -13.51 9.21
CA LYS A 21 3.90 -14.31 10.20
C LYS A 21 3.97 -13.73 11.61
N GLN A 22 5.09 -13.14 12.02
CA GLN A 22 5.20 -12.53 13.35
C GLN A 22 4.29 -11.31 13.49
N MET A 23 4.20 -10.48 12.45
CA MET A 23 3.30 -9.31 12.41
C MET A 23 1.84 -9.75 12.48
N ILE A 24 1.47 -10.78 11.72
CA ILE A 24 0.10 -11.34 11.76
C ILE A 24 -0.24 -11.89 13.15
N ASN A 25 0.67 -12.65 13.77
CA ASN A 25 0.44 -13.19 15.11
C ASN A 25 0.29 -12.09 16.15
N TYR A 26 1.13 -11.04 16.09
CA TYR A 26 1.01 -9.88 16.96
C TYR A 26 -0.37 -9.21 16.81
N CYS A 27 -0.82 -8.98 15.57
CA CYS A 27 -2.12 -8.37 15.29
C CYS A 27 -3.29 -9.22 15.80
N LYS A 28 -3.27 -10.53 15.57
CA LYS A 28 -4.30 -11.45 16.10
C LYS A 28 -4.40 -11.42 17.62
N ASN A 29 -3.26 -11.34 18.31
CA ASN A 29 -3.21 -11.24 19.77
C ASN A 29 -3.64 -9.89 20.31
N LYS A 30 -3.50 -8.82 19.52
CA LYS A 30 -3.87 -7.46 19.93
C LYS A 30 -5.33 -7.11 19.61
N PHE A 31 -5.86 -7.69 18.54
CA PHE A 31 -7.14 -7.28 17.93
C PHE A 31 -8.03 -8.50 17.68
N PHE A 32 -8.56 -9.09 18.75
CA PHE A 32 -9.33 -10.35 18.71
C PHE A 32 -10.61 -10.31 17.86
N ASN A 33 -11.21 -9.13 17.67
CA ASN A 33 -12.46 -8.96 16.93
C ASN A 33 -12.24 -8.73 15.42
N PHE A 34 -11.00 -8.83 14.92
CA PHE A 34 -10.66 -8.54 13.53
C PHE A 34 -9.88 -9.69 12.90
N ASN A 35 -10.02 -9.83 11.58
CA ASN A 35 -9.38 -10.91 10.84
C ASN A 35 -8.01 -10.48 10.29
N PHE A 36 -7.01 -11.34 10.45
CA PHE A 36 -5.66 -11.13 9.93
C PHE A 36 -5.15 -12.36 9.20
N TYR A 37 -4.57 -12.17 8.03
CA TYR A 37 -4.17 -13.24 7.13
C TYR A 37 -2.71 -13.10 6.70
N LEU A 38 -1.99 -14.23 6.69
CA LEU A 38 -0.66 -14.32 6.13
C LEU A 38 -0.77 -14.38 4.61
N ASN A 39 -0.76 -13.22 3.97
CA ASN A 39 -0.88 -13.09 2.51
C ASN A 39 -0.30 -11.75 2.04
N ASN A 40 0.08 -11.66 0.77
CA ASN A 40 0.58 -10.42 0.16
C ASN A 40 -0.53 -9.52 -0.42
N SER A 41 -1.74 -10.06 -0.60
CA SER A 41 -2.90 -9.34 -1.13
C SER A 41 -4.21 -9.76 -0.44
N PRO A 42 -5.28 -8.97 -0.59
CA PRO A 42 -6.61 -9.33 -0.06
C PRO A 42 -7.12 -10.66 -0.63
N ILE A 43 -7.75 -11.47 0.22
CA ILE A 43 -8.41 -12.72 -0.18
C ILE A 43 -9.88 -12.44 -0.50
N ASN A 44 -10.53 -11.69 0.39
CA ASN A 44 -11.92 -11.28 0.28
C ASN A 44 -12.06 -9.95 -0.48
N TYR A 45 -13.26 -9.70 -0.99
CA TYR A 45 -13.60 -8.40 -1.57
C TYR A 45 -13.78 -7.36 -0.46
N CYS A 46 -13.32 -6.14 -0.70
CA CYS A 46 -13.53 -5.01 0.19
C CYS A 46 -13.86 -3.74 -0.60
N ASP A 47 -14.27 -2.68 0.08
CA ASP A 47 -14.50 -1.39 -0.57
C ASP A 47 -13.19 -0.71 -1.00
N VAL A 48 -12.24 -0.65 -0.07
CA VAL A 48 -10.95 0.02 -0.27
C VAL A 48 -9.84 -0.85 0.29
N SER A 49 -8.73 -0.99 -0.43
CA SER A 49 -7.48 -1.53 0.11
C SER A 49 -6.48 -0.42 0.34
N ILE A 50 -5.79 -0.45 1.49
CA ILE A 50 -4.84 0.59 1.90
C ILE A 50 -3.49 -0.06 2.18
N MET A 51 -2.46 0.38 1.47
CA MET A 51 -1.08 -0.07 1.62
C MET A 51 -0.22 1.09 2.12
N SER A 52 -0.17 1.24 3.45
CA SER A 52 0.55 2.34 4.09
C SER A 52 2.00 1.94 4.38
N GLY A 53 2.93 2.47 3.58
CA GLY A 53 4.37 2.20 3.68
C GLY A 53 4.78 0.77 3.28
N THR A 54 3.84 -0.06 2.84
CA THR A 54 4.05 -1.48 2.51
C THR A 54 5.17 -1.71 1.50
N TYR A 55 5.32 -0.79 0.54
CA TYR A 55 6.27 -0.91 -0.58
C TYR A 55 7.55 -0.08 -0.39
N ASN A 56 7.76 0.51 0.79
CA ASN A 56 8.98 1.27 1.07
C ASN A 56 10.18 0.36 1.34
N TYR A 57 9.99 -0.85 1.87
CA TYR A 57 11.07 -1.79 2.14
C TYR A 57 11.29 -2.74 0.96
N ALA A 58 12.33 -2.49 0.16
CA ALA A 58 12.70 -3.32 -0.98
C ALA A 58 13.58 -4.49 -0.56
N VAL A 59 13.23 -5.69 -1.04
CA VAL A 59 13.98 -6.95 -0.80
C VAL A 59 15.04 -7.24 -1.86
N THR A 60 15.24 -6.29 -2.78
CA THR A 60 16.21 -6.34 -3.87
C THR A 60 16.80 -4.94 -4.07
N ASP A 61 17.99 -4.86 -4.64
CA ASP A 61 18.63 -3.63 -5.10
C ASP A 61 18.26 -3.28 -6.56
N ASN A 62 17.61 -4.19 -7.28
CA ASN A 62 17.14 -3.98 -8.65
C ASN A 62 15.83 -3.18 -8.64
N ILE A 63 15.92 -1.90 -9.03
CA ILE A 63 14.81 -0.94 -9.02
C ILE A 63 13.66 -1.42 -9.92
N GLU A 64 13.95 -1.85 -11.14
CA GLU A 64 12.94 -2.27 -12.11
C GLU A 64 12.18 -3.52 -11.66
N SER A 65 12.88 -4.47 -11.02
CA SER A 65 12.28 -5.68 -10.45
C SER A 65 11.39 -5.33 -9.26
N TRP A 66 11.84 -4.42 -8.39
CA TRP A 66 11.04 -3.94 -7.27
C TRP A 66 9.78 -3.22 -7.75
N GLU A 67 9.89 -2.32 -8.72
CA GLU A 67 8.75 -1.59 -9.27
C GLU A 67 7.75 -2.53 -9.96
N SER A 68 8.23 -3.54 -10.68
CA SER A 68 7.38 -4.57 -11.28
C SER A 68 6.61 -5.34 -10.21
N TYR A 69 7.27 -5.70 -9.10
CA TYR A 69 6.62 -6.31 -7.94
C TYR A 69 5.55 -5.39 -7.34
N VAL A 70 5.85 -4.09 -7.15
CA VAL A 70 4.88 -3.12 -6.64
C VAL A 70 3.65 -3.07 -7.55
N ILE A 71 3.82 -2.87 -8.86
CA ILE A 71 2.71 -2.82 -9.83
C ILE A 71 1.86 -4.10 -9.81
N HIS A 72 2.51 -5.26 -9.73
CA HIS A 72 1.81 -6.54 -9.63
C HIS A 72 0.91 -6.59 -8.38
N ASN A 73 1.44 -6.27 -7.20
CA ASN A 73 0.65 -6.31 -5.97
C ASN A 73 -0.45 -5.23 -5.93
N LEU A 74 -0.18 -4.02 -6.44
CA LEU A 74 -1.22 -2.99 -6.59
C LEU A 74 -2.37 -3.51 -7.47
N SER A 75 -2.05 -4.24 -8.54
CA SER A 75 -3.04 -4.85 -9.42
C SER A 75 -3.86 -5.94 -8.70
N GLU A 76 -3.23 -6.81 -7.91
CA GLU A 76 -3.93 -7.83 -7.12
C GLU A 76 -4.85 -7.21 -6.06
N CYS A 77 -4.40 -6.15 -5.36
CA CYS A 77 -5.24 -5.40 -4.45
C CYS A 77 -6.44 -4.78 -5.17
N LEU A 78 -6.21 -4.07 -6.28
CA LEU A 78 -7.29 -3.41 -7.04
C LEU A 78 -8.31 -4.40 -7.60
N LYS A 79 -7.93 -5.64 -7.93
CA LYS A 79 -8.88 -6.69 -8.35
C LYS A 79 -9.94 -6.97 -7.28
N LYS A 80 -9.56 -6.87 -5.99
CA LYS A 80 -10.40 -7.17 -4.83
C LYS A 80 -11.05 -5.94 -4.18
N SER A 81 -10.67 -4.73 -4.58
CA SER A 81 -11.30 -3.49 -4.10
C SER A 81 -12.44 -3.02 -5.02
N ARG A 82 -13.60 -2.72 -4.44
CA ARG A 82 -14.78 -2.23 -5.18
C ARG A 82 -14.65 -0.77 -5.60
N LEU A 83 -14.09 0.10 -4.74
CA LEU A 83 -13.97 1.53 -5.00
C LEU A 83 -12.56 1.91 -5.48
N GLY A 84 -11.53 1.25 -4.94
CA GLY A 84 -10.14 1.51 -5.32
C GLY A 84 -9.14 1.19 -4.22
N ILE A 85 -7.92 1.65 -4.43
CA ILE A 85 -6.80 1.46 -3.52
C ILE A 85 -6.08 2.77 -3.23
N ALA A 86 -5.49 2.85 -2.04
CA ALA A 86 -4.63 3.94 -1.63
C ALA A 86 -3.28 3.38 -1.16
N PHE A 87 -2.19 4.00 -1.58
CA PHE A 87 -0.86 3.64 -1.09
C PHE A 87 0.05 4.86 -1.04
N ASN A 88 1.14 4.75 -0.27
CA ASN A 88 2.19 5.76 -0.27
C ASN A 88 3.56 5.16 -0.58
N LEU A 89 4.43 6.02 -1.07
CA LEU A 89 5.85 5.74 -1.28
C LEU A 89 6.68 6.89 -0.74
N GLN A 90 7.89 6.57 -0.28
CA GLN A 90 8.90 7.60 -0.10
C GLN A 90 9.43 8.07 -1.46
N PHE A 91 9.79 9.35 -1.55
CA PHE A 91 10.28 9.92 -2.81
C PHE A 91 11.57 10.73 -2.66
N GLU A 92 12.38 10.72 -3.72
CA GLU A 92 13.56 11.56 -3.91
C GLU A 92 13.60 12.08 -5.35
N LYS A 93 14.60 12.92 -5.67
CA LYS A 93 14.78 13.46 -7.03
C LYS A 93 15.06 12.35 -8.05
N LYS A 94 15.79 11.31 -7.66
CA LYS A 94 16.11 10.15 -8.49
C LYS A 94 15.56 8.89 -7.81
N ARG A 95 15.14 7.92 -8.62
CA ARG A 95 14.79 6.59 -8.12
C ARG A 95 16.04 5.96 -7.52
N ASN A 96 15.94 5.41 -6.32
CA ASN A 96 17.02 4.63 -5.72
C ASN A 96 16.49 3.62 -4.69
N ILE A 97 17.35 2.68 -4.34
CA ILE A 97 17.17 1.82 -3.17
C ILE A 97 18.41 2.04 -2.31
N ARG A 98 18.22 2.47 -1.06
CA ARG A 98 19.31 2.74 -0.10
C ARG A 98 18.95 2.12 1.23
N ASN A 99 19.80 1.22 1.73
CA ASN A 99 19.56 0.47 2.97
C ASN A 99 18.19 -0.25 2.96
N ASN A 100 17.87 -0.89 1.83
CA ASN A 100 16.60 -1.59 1.57
C ASN A 100 15.38 -0.67 1.59
N ILE A 101 15.56 0.65 1.55
CA ILE A 101 14.47 1.61 1.44
C ILE A 101 14.39 2.09 -0.02
N TYR A 102 13.24 1.86 -0.65
CA TYR A 102 12.94 2.36 -1.98
C TYR A 102 12.46 3.80 -1.92
N TYR A 103 13.11 4.65 -2.70
CA TYR A 103 12.70 6.02 -2.96
C TYR A 103 12.35 6.15 -4.43
N THR A 104 11.13 6.56 -4.70
CA THR A 104 10.68 6.77 -6.07
C THR A 104 10.97 8.18 -6.56
N ASN A 105 10.95 8.39 -7.88
CA ASN A 105 10.75 9.71 -8.45
C ASN A 105 9.24 9.87 -8.75
N VAL A 106 8.61 10.93 -8.23
CA VAL A 106 7.15 11.08 -8.30
C VAL A 106 6.62 11.15 -9.73
N GLN A 107 7.31 11.83 -10.64
CA GLN A 107 6.86 11.95 -12.03
C GLN A 107 7.00 10.62 -12.77
N TYR A 108 8.10 9.91 -12.55
CA TYR A 108 8.31 8.58 -13.09
C TYR A 108 7.24 7.61 -12.61
N MET A 109 7.03 7.49 -11.30
CA MET A 109 6.06 6.55 -10.73
C MET A 109 4.65 6.85 -11.20
N PHE A 110 4.25 8.13 -11.23
CA PHE A 110 2.93 8.49 -11.76
C PHE A 110 2.76 8.10 -13.23
N SER A 111 3.82 8.23 -14.04
CA SER A 111 3.82 7.81 -15.44
C SER A 111 3.79 6.28 -15.58
N LEU A 112 4.50 5.56 -14.70
CA LEU A 112 4.49 4.10 -14.64
C LEU A 112 3.09 3.58 -14.29
N LEU A 113 2.47 4.11 -13.24
CA LEU A 113 1.11 3.73 -12.82
C LEU A 113 0.10 3.92 -13.94
N LYS A 114 0.19 5.02 -14.71
CA LYS A 114 -0.70 5.31 -15.86
C LYS A 114 -0.62 4.29 -16.99
N ARG A 115 0.42 3.45 -17.04
CA ARG A 115 0.51 2.34 -18.01
C ARG A 115 -0.37 1.16 -17.61
N TYR A 116 -0.73 1.04 -16.34
CA TYR A 116 -1.45 -0.12 -15.78
C TYR A 116 -2.84 0.24 -15.22
N PHE A 117 -3.05 1.50 -14.82
CA PHE A 117 -4.30 1.94 -14.21
C PHE A 117 -4.84 3.20 -14.90
N ILE A 118 -6.16 3.29 -14.98
CA ILE A 118 -6.85 4.33 -15.78
C ILE A 118 -7.02 5.61 -14.97
N LYS A 119 -7.65 5.52 -13.79
CA LYS A 119 -7.95 6.68 -12.95
C LYS A 119 -7.04 6.71 -11.73
N ILE A 120 -6.08 7.64 -11.75
CA ILE A 120 -5.04 7.78 -10.72
C ILE A 120 -4.91 9.24 -10.32
N GLU A 121 -4.84 9.48 -9.01
CA GLU A 121 -4.53 10.77 -8.42
C GLU A 121 -3.31 10.66 -7.50
N LYS A 122 -2.65 11.79 -7.24
CA LYS A 122 -1.50 11.86 -6.35
C LYS A 122 -1.58 13.09 -5.44
N TYR A 123 -1.18 12.94 -4.20
CA TYR A 123 -1.31 13.97 -3.17
C TYR A 123 -0.06 14.03 -2.28
N TYR A 124 0.29 15.24 -1.86
CA TYR A 124 1.30 15.49 -0.83
C TYR A 124 0.61 15.93 0.45
N THR A 125 1.26 15.70 1.59
CA THR A 125 0.79 16.21 2.89
C THR A 125 1.94 16.83 3.66
N TYR A 126 1.67 17.91 4.39
CA TYR A 126 2.63 18.51 5.31
C TYR A 126 2.95 17.60 6.50
N ALA A 127 2.05 16.67 6.84
CA ALA A 127 2.24 15.74 7.95
C ALA A 127 3.33 14.69 7.68
N SER A 128 3.64 14.41 6.40
CA SER A 128 4.76 13.55 5.99
C SER A 128 5.41 14.13 4.75
N SER A 129 6.40 14.99 4.96
CA SER A 129 7.10 15.71 3.88
C SER A 129 7.96 14.82 2.97
N LYS A 130 8.13 13.54 3.32
CA LYS A 130 8.92 12.56 2.56
C LYS A 130 8.07 11.51 1.85
N ASP A 131 6.75 11.53 2.04
CA ASP A 131 5.83 10.59 1.39
C ASP A 131 5.04 11.28 0.27
N ILE A 132 4.79 10.52 -0.78
CA ILE A 132 3.77 10.80 -1.79
C ILE A 132 2.67 9.75 -1.68
N TYR A 133 1.42 10.19 -1.75
CA TYR A 133 0.24 9.32 -1.72
C TYR A 133 -0.35 9.20 -3.11
N PHE A 134 -0.79 8.01 -3.46
CA PHE A 134 -1.48 7.72 -4.71
C PHE A 134 -2.83 7.09 -4.42
N LEU A 135 -3.87 7.57 -5.11
CA LEU A 135 -5.20 6.97 -5.13
C LEU A 135 -5.42 6.38 -6.51
N ILE A 136 -5.80 5.10 -6.56
CA ILE A 136 -6.15 4.42 -7.81
C ILE A 136 -7.60 3.95 -7.68
N TYR A 137 -8.46 4.42 -8.57
CA TYR A 137 -9.89 4.12 -8.51
C TYR A 137 -10.21 2.88 -9.34
N LYS A 138 -11.17 2.09 -8.86
CA LYS A 138 -11.83 1.07 -9.67
C LYS A 138 -12.72 1.77 -10.70
N ASN A 139 -12.69 1.30 -11.94
CA ASN A 139 -13.60 1.79 -12.99
C ASN A 139 -15.00 1.22 -12.81
#